data_AF-A0A1V4ZLQ4-F1
#
_entry.id   AF-A0A1V4ZLQ4-F1
#
_cell.length_a   1.000
_cell.length_b   1.000
_cell.length_c   1.000
_cell.angle_alpha   90.00
_cell.angle_beta   90.00
_cell.angle_gamma   90.00
#
_symmetry.space_group_name_H-M   'P 1'
#
loop_
_entity.id
_entity.type
_entity.pdbx_description
1 polymer ?
#
loop_
_entity_poly.entity_id
_entity_poly.type
_entity_poly.pdbx_seq_one_letter_code
_entity_poly.pdbx_strand_id
1 'polypeptide(L)'
;MSPAEKVPTKLTKCSKYRIVSKGDHSMNVITIGEFQGYVQFGQDSALCIKMESDNPGLNGFLRILPIQSVLYIDVLKTNEEEEVKKKDSPQVSYG
;
A
#
# COMPACT_ATOMS: atom_id res chain seq x y z
N MET A 1 -3.98 24.84 17.13
CA MET A 1 -3.28 24.14 16.03
C MET A 1 -2.68 22.88 16.62
N SER A 2 -3.27 21.73 16.30
CA SER A 2 -2.86 20.40 16.78
C SER A 2 -1.53 19.97 16.13
N PRO A 3 -0.84 18.95 16.67
CA PRO A 3 0.45 18.51 16.15
C PRO A 3 0.33 18.27 14.65
N ALA A 4 1.24 18.83 13.86
CA ALA A 4 1.22 18.72 12.41
C ALA A 4 0.94 17.27 12.00
N GLU A 5 -0.16 17.05 11.30
CA GLU A 5 -0.49 15.78 10.66
C GLU A 5 0.76 15.31 9.91
N LYS A 6 1.36 14.20 10.35
CA LYS A 6 2.58 13.69 9.72
C LYS A 6 2.22 13.29 8.29
N VAL A 7 2.84 13.97 7.33
CA VAL A 7 2.66 13.65 5.91
C VAL A 7 3.44 12.36 5.62
N PRO A 8 2.79 11.31 5.08
CA PRO A 8 3.47 10.06 4.78
C PRO A 8 4.51 10.27 3.68
N THR A 9 5.76 9.86 3.93
CA THR A 9 6.88 9.97 2.98
C THR A 9 7.11 8.70 2.17
N LYS A 10 6.39 7.61 2.50
CA LYS A 10 6.47 6.29 1.85
C LYS A 10 5.14 5.55 2.00
N LEU A 11 4.93 4.51 1.19
CA LEU A 11 3.89 3.51 1.45
C LEU A 11 4.27 2.67 2.67
N THR A 12 3.32 2.51 3.60
CA THR A 12 3.50 1.83 4.88
C THR A 12 2.70 0.54 4.89
N LYS A 13 3.35 -0.58 5.24
CA LYS A 13 2.69 -1.89 5.25
C LYS A 13 1.46 -1.86 6.18
N CYS A 14 0.41 -2.57 5.78
CA CYS A 14 -0.89 -2.60 6.44
C CYS A 14 -1.64 -1.26 6.46
N SER A 15 -1.12 -0.21 5.82
CA SER A 15 -1.90 1.02 5.59
C SER A 15 -2.86 0.83 4.42
N LYS A 16 -3.99 1.54 4.45
CA LYS A 16 -5.05 1.44 3.45
C LYS A 16 -4.92 2.55 2.42
N TYR A 17 -5.02 2.17 1.15
CA TYR A 17 -4.86 3.06 0.01
C TYR A 17 -6.00 2.88 -0.99
N ARG A 18 -6.26 3.94 -1.75
CA ARG A 18 -7.02 3.88 -3.00
C ARG A 18 -6.05 4.17 -4.14
N ILE A 19 -5.90 3.21 -5.04
CA ILE A 19 -4.95 3.26 -6.15
C ILE A 19 -5.74 3.35 -7.44
N VAL A 20 -5.40 4.34 -8.25
CA VAL A 20 -5.94 4.51 -9.59
C VAL A 20 -4.86 4.12 -10.59
N SER A 21 -5.17 3.17 -11.45
CA SER A 21 -4.24 2.63 -12.44
C SER A 21 -4.86 2.63 -13.84
N LYS A 22 -4.00 2.62 -14.86
CA LYS A 22 -4.41 2.54 -16.28
C LYS A 22 -5.17 1.24 -16.53
N GLY A 23 -6.40 1.34 -17.04
CA GLY A 23 -7.18 0.23 -17.57
C GLY A 23 -7.23 0.24 -19.10
N ASP A 24 -8.19 -0.49 -19.66
CA ASP A 24 -8.46 -0.52 -21.10
C ASP A 24 -9.33 0.65 -21.55
N HIS A 25 -9.24 0.99 -22.85
CA HIS A 25 -10.15 1.90 -23.56
C HIS A 25 -10.56 3.17 -22.77
N SER A 26 -9.58 3.87 -22.17
CA SER A 26 -9.74 5.11 -21.38
C SER A 26 -10.41 4.98 -20.01
N MET A 27 -10.69 3.78 -19.54
CA MET A 27 -11.17 3.56 -18.17
C MET A 27 -10.00 3.34 -17.21
N ASN A 28 -10.12 3.90 -16.00
CA ASN A 28 -9.18 3.66 -14.93
C ASN A 28 -9.65 2.48 -14.06
N VAL A 29 -8.70 1.68 -13.57
CA VAL A 29 -8.96 0.64 -12.58
C VAL A 29 -8.73 1.21 -11.19
N ILE A 30 -9.77 1.16 -10.36
CA ILE A 30 -9.69 1.54 -8.93
C ILE A 30 -9.44 0.27 -8.11
N THR A 31 -8.40 0.29 -7.30
CA THR A 31 -8.11 -0.74 -6.30
C THR A 31 -8.10 -0.10 -4.92
N ILE A 32 -8.91 -0.63 -4.00
CA ILE A 32 -8.90 -0.23 -2.58
C ILE A 32 -8.40 -1.42 -1.78
N GLY A 33 -7.50 -1.17 -0.83
CA GLY A 33 -7.00 -2.24 0.03
C GLY A 33 -5.77 -1.88 0.82
N GLU A 34 -5.23 -2.89 1.50
CA GLU A 34 -4.05 -2.77 2.36
C GLU A 34 -2.77 -3.05 1.58
N PHE A 35 -1.78 -2.17 1.73
CA PHE A 35 -0.46 -2.38 1.16
C PHE A 35 0.29 -3.51 1.88
N GLN A 36 0.67 -4.54 1.15
CA GLN A 36 1.40 -5.70 1.68
C GLN A 36 2.91 -5.63 1.41
N GLY A 37 3.33 -4.81 0.44
CA GLY A 37 4.73 -4.63 0.07
C GLY A 37 4.91 -4.47 -1.44
N TYR A 38 6.17 -4.34 -1.83
CA TYR A 38 6.59 -4.41 -3.23
C TYR A 38 6.93 -5.85 -3.59
N VAL A 39 6.63 -6.26 -4.83
CA VAL A 39 7.01 -7.58 -5.36
C VAL A 39 7.70 -7.42 -6.72
N GLN A 40 8.52 -8.40 -7.08
CA GLN A 40 9.11 -8.48 -8.41
C GLN A 40 8.05 -8.88 -9.43
N PHE A 41 7.98 -8.15 -10.56
CA PHE A 41 7.10 -8.42 -11.68
C PHE A 41 7.91 -8.40 -12.97
N GLY A 42 8.50 -9.55 -13.31
CA GLY A 42 9.47 -9.65 -14.40
C GLY A 42 10.73 -8.84 -14.09
N GLN A 43 11.03 -7.85 -14.94
CA GLN A 43 12.14 -6.90 -14.75
C GLN A 43 11.74 -5.67 -13.93
N ASP A 44 10.45 -5.48 -13.67
CA ASP A 44 9.89 -4.33 -12.96
C ASP A 44 9.50 -4.68 -11.51
N SER A 45 9.12 -3.65 -10.76
CA SER A 45 8.47 -3.78 -9.45
C SER A 45 6.97 -3.52 -9.54
N ALA A 46 6.22 -4.17 -8.65
CA ALA A 46 4.77 -4.02 -8.52
C ALA A 46 4.36 -3.82 -7.07
N LEU A 47 3.20 -3.18 -6.86
CA LEU A 47 2.54 -3.09 -5.56
C LEU A 47 1.74 -4.37 -5.32
N CYS A 48 1.85 -4.94 -4.13
CA CYS A 48 0.95 -6.01 -3.68
C CYS A 48 -0.08 -5.42 -2.72
N ILE A 49 -1.35 -5.50 -3.09
CA ILE A 49 -2.48 -4.96 -2.33
C ILE A 49 -3.43 -6.09 -1.96
N LYS A 50 -3.73 -6.23 -0.67
CA LYS A 50 -4.83 -7.07 -0.22
C LYS A 50 -6.12 -6.29 -0.40
N MET A 51 -6.94 -6.70 -1.35
CA MET A 51 -8.12 -5.95 -1.76
C MET A 51 -9.20 -5.94 -0.68
N GLU A 52 -9.82 -4.78 -0.55
CA GLU A 52 -11.09 -4.60 0.15
C GLU A 52 -12.14 -4.26 -0.89
N SER A 53 -13.16 -5.11 -1.01
CA SER A 53 -14.15 -5.02 -2.08
C SER A 53 -15.50 -5.50 -1.59
N ASP A 54 -16.56 -4.80 -1.99
CA ASP A 54 -17.95 -5.21 -1.70
C ASP A 54 -18.36 -6.46 -2.50
N ASN A 55 -17.65 -6.77 -3.59
CA ASN A 55 -17.79 -8.05 -4.28
C ASN A 55 -17.11 -9.17 -3.45
N PRO A 56 -17.85 -10.15 -2.90
CA PRO A 56 -17.30 -11.19 -2.04
C PRO A 56 -16.24 -12.06 -2.74
N GLY A 57 -16.34 -12.23 -4.06
CA GLY A 57 -15.40 -13.02 -4.86
C GLY A 57 -14.07 -12.31 -5.10
N LEU A 58 -13.91 -11.06 -4.67
CA LEU A 58 -12.70 -10.25 -4.83
C LEU A 58 -12.16 -9.74 -3.49
N ASN A 59 -12.97 -9.76 -2.42
CA ASN A 59 -12.53 -9.33 -1.11
C ASN A 59 -11.43 -10.25 -0.56
N GLY A 60 -10.35 -9.66 -0.04
CA GLY A 60 -9.19 -10.38 0.49
C GLY A 60 -8.22 -10.91 -0.56
N PHE A 61 -8.51 -10.79 -1.87
CA PHE A 61 -7.57 -11.19 -2.92
C PHE A 61 -6.33 -10.31 -2.91
N LEU A 62 -5.18 -10.90 -3.23
CA LEU A 62 -3.96 -10.14 -3.50
C LEU A 62 -3.97 -9.68 -4.96
N ARG A 63 -3.90 -8.36 -5.16
CA ARG A 63 -3.73 -7.75 -6.48
C ARG A 63 -2.29 -7.25 -6.63
N ILE A 64 -1.64 -7.69 -7.70
CA ILE A 64 -0.33 -7.21 -8.13
C ILE A 64 -0.54 -6.11 -9.17
N LEU A 65 -0.13 -4.89 -8.84
CA LEU A 65 -0.23 -3.71 -9.71
C LEU A 65 1.17 -3.31 -10.18
N PRO A 66 1.53 -3.45 -11.46
CA PRO A 66 2.78 -2.93 -11.98
C PRO A 66 2.92 -1.44 -11.66
N ILE A 67 4.05 -1.00 -11.10
CA ILE A 67 4.21 0.41 -10.68
C ILE A 67 3.99 1.37 -11.87
N GLN A 68 4.43 0.97 -13.07
CA GLN A 68 4.29 1.76 -14.30
C GLN A 68 2.82 1.98 -14.74
N SER A 69 1.87 1.19 -14.23
CA SER A 69 0.45 1.37 -14.52
C SER A 69 -0.26 2.30 -13.53
N VAL A 70 0.35 2.59 -12.39
CA VAL A 70 -0.23 3.45 -11.36
C VAL A 70 -0.23 4.90 -11.84
N LEU A 71 -1.39 5.56 -11.76
CA LEU A 71 -1.56 6.97 -12.08
C LEU A 71 -1.38 7.83 -10.83
N TYR A 72 -2.07 7.46 -9.75
CA TYR A 72 -1.95 8.11 -8.45
C TYR A 72 -2.44 7.20 -7.32
N ILE A 73 -2.08 7.55 -6.08
CA ILE A 73 -2.44 6.82 -4.86
C ILE A 73 -2.96 7.83 -3.84
N ASP A 74 -4.18 7.60 -3.35
CA ASP A 74 -4.74 8.32 -2.22
C ASP A 74 -4.45 7.52 -0.92
N VAL A 75 -4.00 8.21 0.12
CA VAL A 75 -3.80 7.63 1.46
C VAL A 75 -5.13 7.68 2.20
N LEU A 76 -5.70 6.52 2.53
CA LEU A 76 -6.99 6.45 3.24
C LEU A 76 -6.83 6.27 4.74
N LYS A 77 -5.85 5.45 5.16
CA LYS A 77 -5.53 5.21 6.57
C LYS A 77 -4.08 4.80 6.71
N THR A 78 -3.35 5.48 7.59
CA THR A 78 -1.95 5.15 7.88
C THR A 78 -1.84 4.30 9.15
N ASN A 79 -1.03 3.23 9.11
CA ASN A 79 -0.77 2.34 10.25
C ASN A 79 0.49 2.77 11.05
N GLU A 80 0.78 4.08 11.11
CA GLU A 80 2.02 4.64 11.68
C GLU A 80 2.22 4.36 13.18
N GLU A 81 1.15 3.99 13.90
CA GLU A 81 1.23 3.62 15.33
C GLU A 81 2.07 2.36 15.60
N GLU A 82 2.27 1.49 14.59
CA GLU A 82 3.07 0.26 14.73
C GLU A 82 4.54 0.40 14.30
N GLU A 83 4.87 1.31 13.38
CA GLU A 83 6.26 1.51 12.94
C GLU A 83 7.12 2.16 14.04
N VAL A 84 6.54 3.05 14.85
CA VAL A 84 7.24 3.68 15.98
C VAL A 84 7.63 2.64 17.03
N LYS A 85 6.72 1.71 17.37
CA LYS A 85 6.99 0.63 18.35
C LYS A 85 8.10 -0.34 17.92
N LYS A 86 8.33 -0.53 16.61
CA LYS A 86 9.40 -1.40 16.09
C LYS A 86 10.78 -0.74 16.07
N LYS A 87 10.86 0.60 16.07
CA LYS A 87 12.15 1.30 16.13
C LYS A 87 12.72 1.40 17.54
N ASP A 88 11.88 1.29 18.57
CA ASP A 88 12.30 1.34 19.97
C ASP A 88 12.66 -0.03 20.56
N SER A 89 12.66 -1.11 19.76
CA SER A 89 13.18 -2.40 20.23
C SER A 89 14.72 -2.42 20.12
N PRO A 90 15.46 -2.59 21.24
CA PRO A 90 16.92 -2.62 21.19
C PRO A 90 17.40 -3.80 20.35
N GLN A 91 18.18 -3.50 19.32
CA GLN A 91 18.90 -4.47 18.50
C GLN A 91 19.91 -5.19 19.41
N VAL A 92 19.58 -6.41 19.84
CA VAL A 92 20.51 -7.27 20.57
C VAL A 92 21.46 -7.88 19.55
N SER A 93 22.68 -7.33 19.44
CA SER A 93 23.77 -7.92 18.68
C SER A 93 24.45 -8.98 19.55
N TYR A 94 24.47 -10.24 19.10
CA TYR A 94 25.38 -11.24 19.64
C TYR A 94 26.73 -11.08 18.93
N GLY A 95 27.77 -10.81 19.71
CA GLY A 95 29.17 -10.90 19.28
C GLY A 95 29.71 -12.31 19.36
#